data_AF-A0A943HSH6-F1
#
_entry.id   AF-A0A943HSH6-F1
#
_cell.length_a   1.000
_cell.length_b   1.000
_cell.length_c   1.000
_cell.angle_alpha   90.00
_cell.angle_beta   90.00
_cell.angle_gamma   90.00
#
_symmetry.space_group_name_H-M   'P 1'
#
loop_
_entity.id
_entity.type
_entity.pdbx_description
1 polymer ?
#
loop_
_entity_poly.entity_id
_entity_poly.type
_entity_poly.pdbx_seq_one_letter_code
_entity_poly.pdbx_strand_id
1 'polypeptide(L)'
;MANSVVQFKQLLRFSGTFNIIGAFLLIIPKVYESYLFFFNHLNYSLGLGGNSISIPSDIFHTLFINTAGIDLVLIGIIVLLVSKDPLNRINRLIILCNGIGRSVFAVIIGYYAISQELIRIFVVIGAIDFLITVGFMYYLLRTKPFVKK
;
A
#
# COMPACT_ATOMS: atom_id res chain seq x y z
N MET A 1 -3.53 -17.70 22.54
CA MET A 1 -4.11 -16.34 22.62
C MET A 1 -3.11 -15.25 22.29
N ALA A 2 -1.94 -15.18 22.96
CA ALA A 2 -0.86 -14.24 22.63
C ALA A 2 -0.41 -14.30 21.16
N ASN A 3 -0.46 -15.49 20.55
CA ASN A 3 0.01 -15.71 19.18
C ASN A 3 -0.75 -14.88 18.14
N SER A 4 -2.06 -14.67 18.29
CA SER A 4 -2.86 -13.85 17.36
C SER A 4 -2.48 -12.36 17.39
N VAL A 5 -2.11 -11.85 18.56
CA VAL A 5 -1.63 -10.46 18.71
C VAL A 5 -0.23 -10.33 18.13
N VAL A 6 0.64 -11.32 18.34
CA VAL A 6 1.99 -11.34 17.75
C VAL A 6 1.91 -11.37 16.22
N GLN A 7 1.08 -12.23 15.64
CA GLN A 7 0.84 -12.29 14.20
C GLN A 7 0.26 -10.99 13.66
N PHE A 8 -0.67 -10.35 14.38
CA PHE A 8 -1.20 -9.05 13.98
C PHE A 8 -0.11 -7.97 13.96
N LYS A 9 0.76 -7.93 14.98
CA LYS A 9 1.92 -7.02 15.01
C LYS A 9 2.87 -7.27 13.83
N GLN A 10 3.14 -8.54 13.51
CA GLN A 10 4.00 -8.91 12.38
C GLN A 10 3.39 -8.47 11.05
N LEU A 11 2.08 -8.69 10.85
CA LEU A 11 1.37 -8.24 9.66
C LEU A 11 1.41 -6.72 9.51
N LEU A 12 1.18 -5.97 10.60
CA LEU A 12 1.28 -4.51 10.60
C LEU A 12 2.71 -4.04 10.28
N ARG A 13 3.73 -4.69 10.87
CA ARG A 13 5.13 -4.39 10.55
C ARG A 13 5.44 -4.63 9.08
N PHE A 14 5.07 -5.80 8.56
CA PHE A 14 5.22 -6.12 7.15
C PHE A 14 4.53 -5.08 6.27
N SER A 15 3.27 -4.73 6.57
CA SER A 15 2.51 -3.74 5.81
C SER A 15 3.16 -2.36 5.84
N GLY A 16 3.62 -1.90 7.00
CA GLY A 16 4.27 -0.60 7.11
C GLY A 16 5.58 -0.55 6.34
N THR A 17 6.40 -1.60 6.45
CA THR A 17 7.64 -1.75 5.69
C THR A 17 7.38 -1.84 4.18
N PHE A 18 6.35 -2.59 3.77
CA PHE A 18 5.95 -2.70 2.36
C PHE A 18 5.63 -1.34 1.75
N ASN A 19 4.83 -0.52 2.43
CA ASN A 19 4.52 0.85 1.98
C ASN A 19 5.78 1.71 1.87
N ILE A 20 6.67 1.65 2.86
CA ILE A 20 7.90 2.45 2.84
C ILE A 20 8.78 2.03 1.65
N ILE A 21 9.07 0.74 1.50
CA ILE A 21 9.93 0.25 0.42
C ILE A 21 9.31 0.52 -0.95
N GLY A 22 8.00 0.29 -1.09
CA GLY A 22 7.28 0.49 -2.34
C GLY A 22 7.21 1.96 -2.76
N ALA A 23 7.17 2.90 -1.82
CA ALA A 23 6.99 4.32 -2.14
C ALA A 23 8.23 5.20 -1.98
N PHE A 24 9.30 4.71 -1.33
CA PHE A 24 10.47 5.54 -0.99
C PHE A 24 11.10 6.22 -2.22
N LEU A 25 11.23 5.49 -3.33
CA LEU A 25 11.81 6.02 -4.57
C LEU A 25 10.95 7.11 -5.22
N LEU A 26 9.66 7.16 -4.90
CA LEU A 26 8.75 8.19 -5.39
C LEU A 26 8.99 9.54 -4.70
N ILE A 27 9.60 9.59 -3.51
CA ILE A 27 9.82 10.85 -2.78
C ILE A 27 10.84 11.75 -3.49
N ILE A 28 11.87 11.16 -4.09
CA ILE A 28 13.00 11.92 -4.60
C ILE A 28 12.70 12.42 -6.02
N PRO A 29 12.82 13.73 -6.30
CA PRO A 29 12.64 14.28 -7.65
C PRO A 29 13.50 13.56 -8.68
N LYS A 30 12.93 13.29 -9.86
CA LYS A 30 13.53 12.53 -10.99
C LYS A 30 13.87 11.06 -10.72
N VAL A 31 14.05 10.62 -9.47
CA VAL A 31 14.31 9.21 -9.15
C VAL A 31 13.06 8.34 -9.35
N TYR A 32 11.87 8.94 -9.20
CA TYR A 32 10.61 8.25 -9.48
C TYR A 32 10.53 7.73 -10.94
N GLU A 33 11.21 8.36 -11.89
CA GLU A 33 11.24 7.91 -13.29
C GLU A 33 11.84 6.51 -13.41
N SER A 34 12.96 6.25 -12.72
CA SER A 34 13.58 4.93 -12.64
C SER A 34 12.65 3.89 -12.03
N TYR A 35 11.84 4.29 -11.05
CA TYR A 35 10.82 3.43 -10.46
C TYR A 35 9.74 3.07 -11.49
N LEU A 36 9.23 4.04 -12.25
CA LEU A 36 8.23 3.78 -13.30
C LEU A 36 8.81 2.91 -14.43
N PHE A 37 10.04 3.18 -14.87
CA PHE A 37 10.73 2.35 -15.85
C PHE A 37 10.93 0.91 -15.39
N PHE A 38 11.28 0.71 -14.12
CA PHE A 38 11.40 -0.62 -13.54
C PHE A 38 10.09 -1.41 -13.66
N PHE A 39 8.94 -0.80 -13.33
CA PHE A 39 7.65 -1.48 -13.46
C PHE A 39 7.24 -1.72 -14.92
N ASN A 40 7.54 -0.80 -15.83
CA ASN A 40 7.40 -1.02 -17.27
C ASN A 40 8.18 -2.24 -17.73
N HIS A 41 9.46 -2.33 -17.36
CA HIS A 41 10.32 -3.44 -17.72
C HIS A 41 9.86 -4.76 -17.10
N LEU A 42 9.52 -4.77 -15.81
CA LEU A 42 9.04 -5.96 -15.11
C LEU A 42 7.72 -6.49 -15.70
N ASN A 43 6.77 -5.61 -16.02
CA ASN A 43 5.52 -6.00 -16.66
C ASN A 43 5.73 -6.59 -18.05
N TYR A 44 6.61 -5.98 -18.85
CA TYR A 44 6.95 -6.47 -20.17
C TYR A 44 7.60 -7.86 -20.08
N SER A 45 8.59 -8.03 -19.18
CA SER A 45 9.27 -9.30 -18.96
C SER A 45 8.35 -10.42 -18.48
N LEU A 46 7.28 -10.08 -17.75
CA LEU A 46 6.26 -11.03 -17.29
C LEU A 46 5.12 -11.23 -18.31
N GLY A 47 5.11 -10.51 -19.44
CA GLY A 47 4.09 -10.64 -20.48
C GLY A 47 2.67 -10.26 -20.03
N LEU A 48 2.53 -9.38 -19.03
CA LEU A 48 1.23 -9.09 -18.40
C LEU A 48 0.35 -8.14 -19.25
N GLY A 49 0.91 -7.43 -20.22
CA GLY A 49 0.19 -6.52 -21.13
C GLY A 49 -0.21 -5.16 -20.50
N GLY A 50 -1.05 -4.41 -21.20
CA GLY A 50 -1.41 -3.03 -20.86
C GLY A 50 -0.40 -2.00 -21.42
N ASN A 51 -0.78 -0.73 -21.34
CA ASN A 51 0.02 0.40 -21.81
C ASN A 51 1.10 0.75 -20.81
N SER A 52 2.31 1.04 -21.31
CA SER A 52 3.43 1.47 -20.48
C SER A 52 3.10 2.78 -19.77
N ILE A 53 3.58 2.92 -18.54
CA ILE A 53 3.50 4.16 -17.79
C ILE A 53 4.33 5.22 -18.53
N SER A 54 3.67 6.31 -18.94
CA SER A 54 4.34 7.48 -19.50
C SER A 54 4.98 8.30 -18.39
N ILE A 55 6.19 8.79 -18.62
CA ILE A 55 6.83 9.75 -17.72
C ILE A 55 6.14 11.11 -17.88
N PRO A 56 5.71 11.76 -16.79
CA PRO A 56 5.10 13.08 -16.89
C PRO A 56 6.08 14.10 -17.44
N SER A 57 5.62 14.94 -18.36
CA SER A 57 6.41 16.03 -18.94
C SER A 57 6.28 17.35 -18.18
N ASP A 58 5.26 17.48 -17.33
CA ASP A 58 4.98 18.70 -16.58
C ASP A 58 5.28 18.58 -15.07
N ILE A 59 5.51 19.73 -14.46
CA ILE A 59 5.93 19.85 -13.06
C ILE A 59 4.80 19.52 -12.08
N PHE A 60 3.54 19.70 -12.46
CA PHE A 60 2.40 19.44 -11.58
C PHE A 60 2.21 17.95 -11.35
N HIS A 61 2.22 17.14 -12.41
CA HIS A 61 2.15 15.68 -12.28
C HIS A 61 3.37 15.11 -11.56
N THR A 62 4.57 15.65 -11.82
CA THR A 62 5.78 15.28 -11.08
C THR A 62 5.60 15.53 -9.57
N LEU A 63 5.11 16.72 -9.19
CA LEU A 63 4.84 17.06 -7.80
C LEU A 63 3.83 16.10 -7.16
N PHE A 64 2.73 15.76 -7.85
CA PHE A 64 1.74 14.81 -7.35
C PHE A 64 2.33 13.42 -7.10
N ILE A 65 3.23 12.93 -7.97
CA ILE A 65 3.92 11.66 -7.75
C ILE A 65 4.79 11.73 -6.49
N ASN A 66 5.57 12.81 -6.33
CA ASN A 66 6.40 12.97 -5.15
C ASN A 66 5.58 13.07 -3.86
N THR A 67 4.47 13.82 -3.88
CA THR A 67 3.54 13.90 -2.75
C THR A 67 2.91 12.55 -2.43
N ALA A 68 2.45 11.79 -3.44
CA ALA A 68 1.93 10.45 -3.23
C ALA A 68 2.98 9.51 -2.59
N GLY A 69 4.25 9.64 -3.00
CA GLY A 69 5.38 8.95 -2.37
C GLY A 69 5.53 9.28 -0.89
N ILE A 70 5.50 10.57 -0.55
CA ILE A 70 5.60 11.05 0.84
C ILE A 70 4.43 10.51 1.68
N ASP A 71 3.21 10.61 1.16
CA ASP A 71 2.00 10.16 1.86
C ASP A 71 2.04 8.66 2.14
N LEU A 72 2.44 7.85 1.15
CA LEU A 72 2.55 6.40 1.31
C LEU A 72 3.63 6.00 2.33
N VAL A 73 4.78 6.68 2.33
CA VAL A 73 5.83 6.46 3.33
C VAL A 73 5.35 6.88 4.73
N LEU A 74 4.66 8.02 4.85
CA LEU A 74 4.10 8.48 6.11
C LEU A 74 3.06 7.50 6.66
N ILE A 75 2.16 7.01 5.82
CA ILE A 75 1.21 5.95 6.16
C ILE A 75 1.96 4.71 6.62
N GLY A 76 3.03 4.30 5.93
CA GLY A 76 3.87 3.17 6.32
C GLY A 76 4.44 3.35 7.74
N ILE A 77 4.98 4.53 8.05
CA ILE A 77 5.48 4.88 9.38
C ILE A 77 4.37 4.83 10.44
N ILE A 78 3.20 5.40 10.15
CA ILE A 78 2.04 5.35 11.06
C ILE A 78 1.65 3.90 11.36
N VAL A 79 1.58 3.04 10.33
CA VAL A 79 1.27 1.62 10.47
C VAL A 79 2.33 0.90 11.34
N LEU A 80 3.62 1.24 11.18
CA LEU A 80 4.68 0.72 12.05
C LEU A 80 4.53 1.18 13.50
N LEU A 81 4.14 2.43 13.74
CA LEU A 81 3.94 2.96 15.09
C LEU A 81 2.76 2.27 15.79
N VAL A 82 1.61 2.15 15.12
CA VAL A 82 0.43 1.47 15.68
C VAL A 82 0.66 -0.03 15.89
N SER A 83 1.63 -0.64 15.18
CA SER A 83 2.03 -2.04 15.41
C SER A 83 2.60 -2.31 16.81
N LYS A 84 3.07 -1.28 17.53
CA LYS A 84 3.61 -1.44 18.88
C LYS A 84 2.49 -1.80 19.87
N ASP A 85 1.33 -1.17 19.73
CA ASP A 85 0.13 -1.42 20.53
C ASP A 85 -1.14 -1.45 19.65
N PRO A 86 -1.39 -2.55 18.94
CA PRO A 86 -2.54 -2.66 18.03
C PRO A 86 -3.87 -2.94 18.75
N LEU A 87 -3.86 -3.02 20.09
CA LEU A 87 -5.07 -3.22 20.90
C LEU A 87 -5.66 -1.90 21.40
N ASN A 88 -4.88 -0.82 21.39
CA ASN A 88 -5.36 0.52 21.70
C ASN A 88 -6.51 0.92 20.75
N ARG A 89 -7.59 1.51 21.29
CA ARG A 89 -8.79 1.87 20.53
C ARG A 89 -8.52 2.80 19.35
N ILE A 90 -7.69 3.82 19.55
CA ILE A 90 -7.34 4.80 18.51
C ILE A 90 -6.50 4.12 17.43
N ASN A 91 -5.49 3.34 17.82
CA ASN A 91 -4.65 2.59 16.88
C ASN A 91 -5.46 1.64 16.01
N ARG A 92 -6.47 0.98 16.59
CA ARG A 92 -7.37 0.10 15.84
C ARG A 92 -8.20 0.85 14.81
N LEU A 93 -8.66 2.05 15.13
CA LEU A 93 -9.36 2.90 14.17
C LEU A 93 -8.43 3.30 13.03
N ILE A 94 -7.17 3.68 13.33
CA ILE A 94 -6.17 3.99 12.30
C ILE A 94 -5.94 2.79 11.37
N ILE A 95 -5.79 1.58 11.92
CA ILE A 95 -5.61 0.35 11.13
C ILE A 95 -6.83 0.07 10.25
N LEU A 96 -8.03 0.28 10.79
CA LEU A 96 -9.29 0.12 10.04
C LEU A 96 -9.37 1.11 8.88
N CYS A 97 -9.15 2.40 9.14
CA CYS A 97 -9.15 3.45 8.11
C CYS A 97 -8.11 3.18 7.03
N ASN A 98 -6.91 2.71 7.41
CA ASN A 98 -5.89 2.32 6.45
C ASN A 98 -6.34 1.15 5.57
N GLY A 99 -6.94 0.12 6.15
CA GLY A 99 -7.51 -0.99 5.37
C GLY A 99 -8.60 -0.54 4.39
N ILE A 100 -9.50 0.37 4.81
CA ILE A 100 -10.51 0.95 3.92
C ILE A 100 -9.84 1.69 2.76
N GLY A 101 -8.87 2.57 3.05
CA GLY A 101 -8.14 3.32 2.03
C GLY A 101 -7.46 2.41 0.99
N ARG A 102 -6.84 1.32 1.44
CA ARG A 102 -6.22 0.33 0.54
C ARG A 102 -7.23 -0.43 -0.30
N SER A 103 -8.40 -0.74 0.24
CA SER A 103 -9.48 -1.36 -0.52
C SER A 103 -9.98 -0.44 -1.64
N VAL A 104 -10.18 0.85 -1.32
CA VAL A 104 -10.57 1.86 -2.31
C VAL A 104 -9.49 1.98 -3.38
N PHE A 105 -8.21 2.04 -2.99
CA PHE A 105 -7.09 2.11 -3.93
C PHE A 105 -7.02 0.88 -4.85
N ALA A 106 -7.22 -0.33 -4.32
CA ALA A 106 -7.26 -1.56 -5.12
C ALA A 106 -8.41 -1.55 -6.16
N VAL A 107 -9.58 -1.03 -5.77
CA VAL A 107 -10.72 -0.86 -6.70
C VAL A 107 -10.38 0.14 -7.80
N ILE A 108 -9.75 1.26 -7.46
CA ILE A 108 -9.31 2.27 -8.43
C ILE A 108 -8.30 1.67 -9.42
N ILE A 109 -7.30 0.91 -8.93
CA ILE A 109 -6.35 0.20 -9.79
C ILE A 109 -7.08 -0.75 -10.74
N GLY A 110 -8.03 -1.54 -10.23
CA GLY A 110 -8.82 -2.46 -11.05
C GLY A 110 -9.58 -1.74 -12.17
N TYR A 111 -10.22 -0.61 -11.84
CA TYR A 111 -10.90 0.23 -12.83
C TYR A 111 -9.95 0.70 -13.95
N TYR A 112 -8.79 1.25 -13.60
CA TYR A 112 -7.82 1.74 -14.58
C TYR A 112 -7.18 0.60 -15.40
N ALA A 113 -6.91 -0.56 -14.79
CA ALA A 113 -6.36 -1.72 -15.49
C ALA A 113 -7.32 -2.30 -16.52
N ILE A 114 -8.62 -2.32 -16.22
CA ILE A 114 -9.64 -2.88 -17.11
C ILE A 114 -10.10 -1.84 -18.15
N SER A 115 -10.34 -0.60 -17.75
CA SER A 115 -11.03 0.40 -18.58
C SER A 115 -10.10 1.35 -19.32
N GLN A 116 -8.86 1.50 -18.84
CA GLN A 116 -7.86 2.44 -19.37
C GLN A 116 -6.55 1.74 -19.73
N GLU A 117 -6.57 0.40 -19.78
CA GLU A 117 -5.44 -0.45 -20.11
C GLU A 117 -4.16 -0.14 -19.31
N LEU A 118 -4.30 0.26 -18.04
CA LEU A 118 -3.15 0.44 -17.16
C LEU A 118 -2.30 -0.83 -17.12
N ILE A 119 -0.99 -0.65 -17.09
CA ILE A 119 0.00 -1.71 -16.92
C ILE A 119 -0.42 -2.73 -15.84
N ARG A 120 -0.59 -4.00 -16.24
CA ARG A 120 -1.29 -4.99 -15.40
C ARG A 120 -0.51 -5.40 -14.16
N ILE A 121 0.78 -5.12 -14.08
CA ILE A 121 1.57 -5.34 -12.87
C ILE A 121 1.04 -4.57 -11.65
N PHE A 122 0.39 -3.41 -11.85
CA PHE A 122 -0.25 -2.70 -10.74
C PHE A 122 -1.44 -3.47 -10.16
N VAL A 123 -2.11 -4.33 -10.93
CA VAL A 123 -3.16 -5.21 -10.42
C VAL A 123 -2.59 -6.18 -9.39
N VAL A 124 -1.37 -6.69 -9.63
CA VAL A 124 -0.68 -7.58 -8.67
C VAL A 124 -0.37 -6.82 -7.37
N ILE A 125 0.10 -5.58 -7.47
CA ILE A 125 0.34 -4.72 -6.30
C ILE A 125 -0.97 -4.45 -5.56
N GLY A 126 -2.04 -4.10 -6.29
CA GLY A 126 -3.38 -3.91 -5.72
C GLY A 126 -3.93 -5.17 -5.04
N ALA A 127 -3.64 -6.36 -5.57
CA ALA A 127 -4.01 -7.63 -4.97
C ALA A 127 -3.26 -7.86 -3.65
N ILE A 128 -1.97 -7.53 -3.57
CA ILE A 128 -1.19 -7.59 -2.33
C ILE A 128 -1.81 -6.66 -1.27
N ASP A 129 -2.16 -5.43 -1.66
CA ASP A 129 -2.82 -4.45 -0.80
C ASP A 129 -4.17 -4.96 -0.26
N PHE A 130 -4.95 -5.59 -1.14
CA PHE A 130 -6.22 -6.20 -0.77
C PHE A 130 -6.02 -7.36 0.22
N LEU A 131 -5.06 -8.26 -0.02
CA LEU A 131 -4.75 -9.37 0.88
C LEU A 131 -4.29 -8.88 2.26
N ILE A 132 -3.46 -7.84 2.32
CA ILE A 132 -3.05 -7.24 3.59
C ILE A 132 -4.27 -6.66 4.32
N THR A 133 -5.17 -6.01 3.58
CA THR A 133 -6.42 -5.48 4.16
C THR A 133 -7.32 -6.57 4.72
N VAL A 134 -7.51 -7.68 3.98
CA VAL A 134 -8.23 -8.84 4.48
C VAL A 134 -7.59 -9.35 5.78
N GLY A 135 -6.26 -9.41 5.82
CA GLY A 135 -5.52 -9.73 7.04
C GLY A 135 -5.79 -8.75 8.19
N PHE A 136 -5.81 -7.44 7.93
CA PHE A 136 -6.14 -6.43 8.95
C PHE A 136 -7.55 -6.66 9.51
N MET A 137 -8.55 -6.83 8.64
CA MET A 137 -9.94 -7.04 9.08
C MET A 137 -10.06 -8.32 9.91
N TYR A 138 -9.44 -9.41 9.44
CA TYR A 138 -9.39 -10.67 10.17
C TYR A 138 -8.81 -10.50 11.58
N TYR A 139 -7.63 -9.88 11.71
CA TYR A 139 -7.00 -9.72 13.02
C TYR A 139 -7.68 -8.67 13.88
N LEU A 140 -8.26 -7.61 13.31
CA LEU A 140 -9.09 -6.66 14.06
C LEU A 140 -10.27 -7.41 14.70
N LEU A 141 -11.02 -8.21 13.95
CA LEU A 141 -12.13 -8.99 14.51
C LEU A 141 -11.64 -10.00 15.56
N ARG A 142 -10.59 -10.77 15.24
CA ARG A 142 -10.06 -11.84 16.11
C ARG A 142 -9.47 -11.31 17.43
N THR A 143 -8.91 -10.11 17.44
CA THR A 143 -8.28 -9.52 18.63
C THR A 143 -9.19 -8.59 19.43
N LYS A 144 -10.42 -8.37 18.97
CA LYS A 144 -11.41 -7.52 19.65
C LYS A 144 -11.62 -7.84 21.14
N PRO A 145 -11.67 -9.13 21.58
CA PRO A 145 -11.85 -9.46 23.00
C PRO A 145 -10.69 -9.01 23.91
N PHE A 146 -9.51 -8.72 23.35
CA PHE A 146 -8.32 -8.33 24.11
C PHE A 146 -8.17 -6.81 24.25
N VAL A 147 -9.10 -6.03 23.69
CA VAL A 147 -9.10 -4.57 23.80
C VAL A 147 -9.40 -4.22 25.26
N LYS A 148 -8.42 -3.59 25.93
CA LYS A 148 -8.61 -3.07 27.29
C LYS A 148 -9.74 -2.03 27.26
N LYS A 149 -10.69 -2.17 28.19
CA LYS A 149 -11.83 -1.26 28.31
C LYS A 149 -11.39 0.13 28.77
#